data_AF-A0A819NLP4-F1
#
_entry.id   AF-A0A819NLP4-F1
#
_cell.length_a   1.000
_cell.length_b   1.000
_cell.length_c   1.000
_cell.angle_alpha   90.00
_cell.angle_beta   90.00
_cell.angle_gamma   90.00
#
_symmetry.space_group_name_H-M   'P 1'
#
loop_
_entity.id
_entity.type
_entity.pdbx_description
1 polymer ?
#
loop_
_entity_poly.entity_id
_entity_poly.type
_entity_poly.pdbx_seq_one_letter_code
_entity_poly.pdbx_strand_id
1 'polypeptide(L)'
;MLFHFDVLPSTDIPVLIGWLVGPAAVMIENLSEQLVGQICHEVLCHCMNIAQETYQPVRVLKSEWHNNKYIRGSYSYASIKSNKYDRRQLRASYAPDG
;
A
#
# COMPACT_ATOMS: atom_id res chain seq x y z
N MET A 1 2.81 0.52 14.39
CA MET A 1 1.96 0.30 13.22
C MET A 1 1.40 1.66 12.84
N LEU A 2 1.82 2.25 11.72
CA LEU A 2 1.35 3.58 11.31
C LEU A 2 0.35 3.37 10.17
N PHE A 3 -0.92 3.65 10.45
CA PHE A 3 -1.96 3.74 9.44
C PHE A 3 -2.23 5.23 9.22
N HIS A 4 -2.12 5.69 7.98
CA HIS A 4 -2.51 7.04 7.60
C HIS A 4 -3.69 6.95 6.64
N PHE A 5 -4.64 7.88 6.77
CA PHE A 5 -5.83 7.94 5.94
C PHE A 5 -5.97 9.32 5.28
N ASP A 6 -6.30 9.34 3.99
CA ASP A 6 -6.57 10.56 3.21
C ASP A 6 -7.96 10.53 2.58
N VAL A 7 -8.62 11.70 2.49
CA VAL A 7 -9.91 11.91 1.81
C VAL A 7 -9.65 12.57 0.46
N LEU A 8 -10.17 11.98 -0.62
CA LEU A 8 -10.07 12.57 -1.96
C LEU A 8 -11.17 13.62 -2.18
N PRO A 9 -10.83 14.87 -2.56
CA PRO A 9 -11.81 15.96 -2.68
C PRO A 9 -12.68 15.92 -3.94
N SER A 10 -12.46 15.00 -4.88
CA SER A 10 -12.97 15.08 -6.25
C SER A 10 -13.85 13.90 -6.70
N THR A 11 -14.50 13.20 -5.77
CA THR A 11 -15.40 12.09 -6.10
C THR A 11 -16.79 12.35 -5.53
N ASP A 12 -17.84 12.12 -6.32
CA ASP A 12 -19.25 12.15 -5.84
C ASP A 12 -19.54 11.04 -4.80
N ILE A 13 -18.55 10.19 -4.52
CA ILE A 13 -18.60 9.06 -3.61
C ILE A 13 -17.50 9.27 -2.55
N PRO A 14 -17.78 9.13 -1.25
CA PRO A 14 -16.75 9.19 -0.21
C PRO A 14 -15.71 8.08 -0.41
N VAL A 15 -14.43 8.46 -0.53
CA VAL A 15 -13.31 7.52 -0.67
C VAL A 15 -12.33 7.74 0.48
N LEU A 16 -11.94 6.63 1.11
CA LEU A 16 -10.89 6.57 2.11
C LEU A 16 -9.69 5.82 1.54
N ILE A 17 -8.51 6.42 1.56
CA ILE A 17 -7.26 5.76 1.16
C ILE A 17 -6.47 5.42 2.41
N GLY A 18 -6.07 4.16 2.58
CA GLY A 18 -5.22 3.69 3.68
C GLY A 18 -3.84 3.27 3.20
N TRP A 19 -2.80 3.64 3.96
CA TRP A 19 -1.42 3.25 3.68
C TRP A 19 -0.96 2.11 4.59
N LEU A 20 -0.38 1.08 3.98
CA LEU A 20 0.24 -0.05 4.68
C LEU A 20 1.74 -0.08 4.39
N VAL A 21 2.51 -0.35 5.44
CA VAL A 21 3.97 -0.33 5.39
C VAL A 21 4.58 -1.57 6.04
N GLY A 22 5.82 -1.88 5.68
CA GLY A 22 6.57 -2.99 6.26
C GLY A 22 5.99 -4.37 5.90
N PRO A 23 6.17 -5.40 6.75
CA PRO A 23 5.73 -6.76 6.45
C PRO A 23 4.22 -6.90 6.20
N ALA A 24 3.41 -6.05 6.84
CA ALA A 24 1.96 -6.03 6.66
C ALA A 24 1.56 -5.69 5.21
N ALA A 25 2.33 -4.83 4.53
CA ALA A 25 2.07 -4.44 3.15
C ALA A 25 2.19 -5.64 2.18
N VAL A 26 3.09 -6.59 2.46
CA VAL A 26 3.24 -7.82 1.67
C VAL A 26 2.21 -8.87 2.08
N MET A 27 1.97 -9.02 3.38
CA MET A 27 1.01 -10.01 3.89
C MET A 27 -0.39 -9.79 3.33
N ILE A 28 -0.84 -8.53 3.30
CA ILE A 28 -2.20 -8.18 2.88
C ILE A 28 -2.45 -8.48 1.41
N GLU A 29 -1.40 -8.55 0.58
CA GLU A 29 -1.55 -8.86 -0.85
C GLU A 29 -2.18 -10.23 -1.07
N ASN A 30 -2.03 -11.16 -0.13
CA ASN A 30 -2.59 -12.51 -0.21
C ASN A 30 -4.03 -12.62 0.34
N LEU A 31 -4.60 -11.54 0.85
CA LEU A 31 -5.98 -11.51 1.36
C LEU A 31 -6.94 -10.97 0.29
N SER A 32 -8.20 -11.42 0.32
CA SER A 32 -9.24 -10.90 -0.55
C SER A 32 -9.61 -9.46 -0.18
N GLU A 33 -10.04 -8.66 -1.16
CA GLU A 33 -10.46 -7.28 -0.92
C GLU A 33 -11.63 -7.19 0.08
N GLN A 34 -12.51 -8.19 0.11
CA GLN A 34 -13.61 -8.25 1.08
C GLN A 34 -13.09 -8.37 2.51
N LEU A 35 -12.15 -9.29 2.76
CA LEU A 35 -11.58 -9.49 4.10
C LEU A 35 -10.74 -8.27 4.52
N VAL A 36 -9.98 -7.69 3.60
CA VAL A 36 -9.24 -6.45 3.83
C VAL A 36 -10.20 -5.32 4.20
N GLY A 37 -11.30 -5.19 3.47
CA GLY A 37 -12.37 -4.24 3.75
C GLY A 37 -12.95 -4.38 5.16
N GLN A 38 -13.29 -5.61 5.54
CA GLN A 38 -13.80 -5.92 6.88
C GLN A 38 -12.80 -5.50 7.96
N ILE A 39 -11.55 -5.94 7.88
CA ILE A 39 -10.52 -5.61 8.88
C ILE A 39 -10.31 -4.10 8.98
N CYS A 40 -10.18 -3.40 7.84
CA CYS A 40 -10.02 -1.95 7.83
C CYS A 40 -11.24 -1.22 8.41
N HIS A 41 -12.46 -1.68 8.08
CA HIS A 41 -13.70 -1.12 8.59
C HIS A 41 -13.84 -1.32 10.11
N GLU A 42 -13.53 -2.52 10.60
CA GLU A 42 -13.55 -2.83 12.03
C GLU A 42 -12.60 -1.93 12.82
N VAL A 43 -11.36 -1.77 12.33
CA VAL A 43 -10.35 -0.89 12.96
C VAL A 43 -10.83 0.56 12.95
N LEU A 44 -11.36 1.04 11.81
CA LEU A 44 -11.84 2.41 11.70
C LEU A 44 -13.03 2.69 12.64
N CYS A 45 -14.02 1.80 12.68
CA CYS A 45 -15.15 1.89 13.59
C CYS A 45 -14.71 1.92 15.05
N HIS A 46 -13.75 1.06 15.42
CA HIS A 46 -13.17 1.04 16.75
C HIS A 46 -12.46 2.36 17.10
N CYS A 47 -11.63 2.89 16.20
CA CYS A 47 -10.93 4.16 16.40
C CYS A 47 -11.88 5.36 16.52
N MET A 48 -13.00 5.34 15.79
CA MET A 48 -14.00 6.43 15.80
C MET A 48 -15.09 6.23 16.87
N ASN A 49 -15.06 5.11 17.60
CA ASN A 49 -16.08 4.73 18.57
C ASN A 49 -17.51 4.73 17.97
N ILE A 50 -17.67 4.11 16.80
CA ILE A 50 -18.95 3.94 16.11
C ILE A 50 -19.29 2.46 15.90
N ALA A 51 -20.57 2.18 15.71
CA ALA A 51 -21.08 0.82 15.52
C ALA A 51 -20.70 0.25 14.14
N GLN A 52 -20.25 -1.01 14.09
CA GLN A 52 -19.77 -1.70 12.87
C GLN A 52 -20.88 -1.97 11.85
N GLU A 53 -22.14 -1.93 12.25
CA GLU A 53 -23.27 -2.10 11.33
C GLU A 53 -23.47 -0.86 10.43
N THR A 54 -22.77 0.24 10.73
CA THR A 54 -22.93 1.52 10.05
C THR A 54 -21.79 1.74 9.05
N TYR A 55 -22.13 2.23 7.84
CA TYR A 55 -21.18 2.68 6.81
C TYR A 55 -20.21 1.62 6.26
N GLN A 56 -20.71 0.43 5.93
CA GLN A 56 -19.92 -0.60 5.26
C GLN A 56 -19.38 -0.09 3.89
N PRO A 57 -18.12 -0.40 3.54
CA PRO A 57 -17.55 0.03 2.28
C PRO A 57 -18.26 -0.67 1.11
N VAL A 58 -18.73 0.13 0.14
CA VAL A 58 -19.40 -0.38 -1.07
C VAL A 58 -18.41 -1.08 -2.01
N ARG A 59 -17.14 -0.66 -1.97
CA ARG A 59 -16.05 -1.22 -2.76
C ARG A 59 -14.73 -1.04 -2.03
N VAL A 60 -13.86 -2.04 -2.15
CA VAL A 60 -12.49 -2.00 -1.66
C VAL A 60 -11.58 -2.34 -2.81
N LEU A 61 -10.48 -1.59 -2.93
CA LEU A 61 -9.42 -1.84 -3.89
C LEU A 61 -8.12 -1.96 -3.12
N LYS A 62 -7.31 -2.98 -3.43
CA LYS A 62 -5.99 -3.17 -2.84
C LYS A 62 -4.92 -3.21 -3.91
N SER A 63 -3.84 -2.46 -3.71
CA SER A 63 -2.66 -2.58 -4.56
C SER A 63 -1.85 -3.86 -4.25
N GLU A 64 -1.32 -4.51 -5.27
CA GLU A 64 -0.50 -5.72 -5.14
C GLU A 64 0.87 -5.53 -5.80
N TRP A 65 1.63 -4.54 -5.31
CA TRP A 65 2.91 -4.17 -5.94
C TRP A 65 3.96 -5.27 -5.81
N HIS A 66 3.97 -6.02 -4.70
CA HIS A 66 4.93 -7.09 -4.46
C HIS A 66 4.67 -8.31 -5.35
N ASN A 67 3.43 -8.78 -5.41
CA ASN A 67 3.01 -9.94 -6.19
C ASN A 67 2.90 -9.65 -7.70
N ASN A 68 2.86 -8.37 -8.11
CA ASN A 68 2.85 -8.02 -9.52
C ASN A 68 4.18 -8.39 -10.20
N LYS A 69 4.13 -9.36 -11.12
CA LYS A 69 5.30 -9.91 -11.82
C LYS A 69 6.14 -8.90 -12.61
N TYR A 70 5.55 -7.77 -13.01
CA TYR A 70 6.25 -6.73 -13.77
C TYR A 70 6.87 -5.66 -12.88
N ILE A 71 6.45 -5.56 -11.61
CA ILE A 71 6.78 -4.45 -10.71
C ILE A 71 7.61 -4.95 -9.52
N ARG A 72 7.20 -6.07 -8.91
CA ARG A 72 7.95 -6.85 -7.91
C ARG A 72 8.33 -6.07 -6.64
N GLY A 73 7.56 -5.05 -6.30
CA GLY A 73 7.80 -4.15 -5.17
C GLY A 73 7.43 -2.71 -5.50
N SER A 74 7.35 -1.84 -4.49
CA SER A 74 6.94 -0.45 -4.67
C SER A 74 8.04 0.41 -5.30
N TYR A 75 9.18 0.52 -4.62
CA TYR A 75 10.33 1.31 -5.05
C TYR A 75 11.59 0.83 -4.32
N SER A 76 12.76 1.19 -4.86
CA SER A 76 14.05 0.85 -4.25
C SER A 76 14.28 1.60 -2.93
N TYR A 77 14.94 0.96 -1.97
CA TYR A 77 15.42 1.59 -0.73
C TYR A 77 16.90 1.28 -0.50
N ALA A 78 17.61 2.13 0.23
CA ALA A 78 18.98 1.87 0.65
C ALA A 78 18.99 0.86 1.80
N SER A 79 19.41 -0.37 1.52
CA SER A 79 19.52 -1.42 2.53
C SER A 79 20.81 -1.25 3.34
N ILE A 80 20.94 -1.98 4.46
CA ILE A 80 22.19 -2.04 5.25
C ILE A 80 23.37 -2.53 4.42
N LYS A 81 23.11 -3.34 3.38
CA LYS A 81 24.14 -3.83 2.46
C LYS A 81 24.44 -2.86 1.32
N SER A 82 23.63 -1.82 1.17
CA SER A 82 23.79 -0.83 0.11
C SER A 82 24.90 0.15 0.44
N ASN A 83 25.57 0.65 -0.59
CA ASN A 83 26.59 1.70 -0.47
C ASN A 83 26.32 2.87 -1.43
N LYS A 84 27.05 3.97 -1.24
CA LYS A 84 26.86 5.22 -2.00
C LYS A 84 27.13 5.10 -3.52
N TYR A 85 27.76 4.02 -3.98
CA TYR A 85 28.09 3.78 -5.39
C TYR A 85 27.04 2.96 -6.13
N ASP A 86 26.14 2.24 -5.44
CA ASP A 86 25.14 1.35 -6.06
C ASP A 86 24.28 2.08 -7.08
N ARG A 87 23.84 3.31 -6.76
CA ARG A 87 23.06 4.15 -7.69
C ARG A 87 23.82 4.50 -8.97
N ARG A 88 25.14 4.69 -8.88
CA ARG A 88 25.98 5.02 -10.05
C ARG A 88 26.18 3.78 -10.92
N GLN A 89 26.39 2.62 -10.30
CA GLN A 89 26.51 1.35 -11.02
C GLN A 89 25.22 1.01 -11.78
N LEU A 90 24.06 1.13 -11.12
CA LEU A 90 22.76 0.98 -11.77
C LEU A 90 22.59 1.93 -12.96
N ARG A 91 22.99 3.21 -12.83
CA ARG A 91 22.90 4.15 -13.95
C ARG A 91 23.82 3.75 -15.12
N ALA A 92 25.02 3.28 -14.82
CA ALA A 92 25.98 2.88 -15.85
C ALA A 92 25.52 1.64 -16.64
N SER A 93 24.86 0.67 -15.98
CA SER A 93 24.35 -0.53 -16.65
C SER A 93 23.20 -0.31 -17.63
N TYR A 94 22.55 0.87 -17.59
CA TYR A 94 21.48 1.26 -18.52
C TYR A 94 21.94 2.27 -19.58
N ALA A 95 23.21 2.71 -19.54
CA ALA A 95 23.72 3.53 -20.62
C ALA A 95 23.85 2.64 -21.87
N PRO A 96 23.23 3.00 -23.02
CA PRO A 96 23.47 2.27 -24.25
C PRO A 96 24.97 2.34 -24.56
N ASP A 97 25.56 1.20 -24.89
CA ASP A 97 26.90 1.16 -25.50
C ASP A 97 26.84 2.09 -26.74
N GLY A 98 27.70 3.10 -26.75
CA GLY A 98 27.74 4.12 -27.80
C GLY A 98 27.96 3.55 -29.19
#